data_AF-A0A7J4VHM0-F1
#
_entry.id   AF-A0A7J4VHM0-F1
#
_cell.length_a   1.000
_cell.length_b   1.000
_cell.length_c   1.000
_cell.angle_alpha   90.00
_cell.angle_beta   90.00
_cell.angle_gamma   90.00
#
_symmetry.space_group_name_H-M   'P 1'
#
loop_
_entity.id
_entity.type
_entity.pdbx_description
1 polymer ?
#
loop_
_entity_poly.entity_id
_entity_poly.type
_entity_poly.pdbx_seq_one_letter_code
_entity_poly.pdbx_strand_id
1 'polypeptide(L)'
;MSCKSKPPGSSVQLVVFHVDSGKDVVDKTKYGQFRTKDYHRMIARMWASFRRHHPGATLTILTDMKTRFGSGLSGASVLRRQIDVTRLMYERMIFQRECLSQLDSGQPVFLLDSDMLCLNSFSHLFAHNAPSFDLGLTFRKSHNTPINGGLLIVNRGADARKNALHLMDQMIRIYEMMVDEKKTWYGDQYALRDLVGLHHSKMRNMSVVEKDVGRILILDCGQYNFTPQLNSGKPFPMENNCHLFHFKGALKHYMEPFYWIERSRAKGVQALYTRCFAFFAKLKIERLERIRRASMSSQQELLTNETTDAPTFTAPGEKSDEQKLISPKTLATELRSRNLTYCGYDKLSILYDCIANVERHNLQGRFIEAGVALGGSAIFTAHYKSKERVLELYDIYNQIPAPGPEDGEDAHRRYLEIASGQSKGLGSDKYYGYLGDIEGVVANNLSSFGFSIKENNISLIKGLFEDTMRIDGPVALAHIDGDWYDSVQVCIERIAPHIVPGGYMVFDDYSSYSGCRKAVDQWLAASADFKLVAQKRSAAVQRLPLSRN
;
A
#
# COMPACT_ATOMS: atom_id res chain seq x y z
N MET A 1 -14.76 -23.73 -50.12
CA MET A 1 -14.80 -22.79 -48.97
C MET A 1 -15.59 -23.45 -47.85
N SER A 2 -14.91 -24.14 -46.92
CA SER A 2 -15.55 -24.69 -45.72
C SER A 2 -15.50 -23.62 -44.63
N CYS A 3 -16.64 -23.01 -44.35
CA CYS A 3 -16.82 -22.10 -43.23
C CYS A 3 -16.76 -22.94 -41.96
N LYS A 4 -15.56 -23.12 -41.38
CA LYS A 4 -15.43 -23.70 -40.05
C LYS A 4 -16.17 -22.79 -39.07
N SER A 5 -17.33 -23.23 -38.63
CA SER A 5 -18.02 -22.65 -37.48
C SER A 5 -17.02 -22.61 -36.32
N LYS A 6 -16.75 -21.41 -35.81
CA LYS A 6 -16.01 -21.27 -34.56
C LYS A 6 -16.78 -22.06 -33.50
N PRO A 7 -16.12 -22.86 -32.63
CA PRO A 7 -16.80 -23.47 -31.50
C PRO A 7 -17.50 -22.36 -30.71
N PRO A 8 -18.70 -22.59 -30.15
CA PRO A 8 -19.37 -21.60 -29.32
C PRO A 8 -18.39 -21.22 -28.21
N GLY A 9 -17.89 -19.99 -28.25
CA GLY A 9 -17.04 -19.48 -27.18
C GLY A 9 -17.83 -19.63 -25.89
N SER A 10 -17.24 -20.25 -24.87
CA SER A 10 -17.84 -20.35 -23.55
C SER A 10 -18.28 -18.95 -23.12
N SER A 11 -19.59 -18.71 -23.07
CA SER A 11 -20.14 -17.44 -22.64
C SER A 11 -19.74 -17.22 -21.18
N VAL A 12 -19.33 -16.02 -20.82
CA VAL A 12 -18.95 -15.67 -19.44
C VAL A 12 -19.69 -14.41 -19.03
N GLN A 13 -19.97 -14.29 -17.75
CA GLN A 13 -20.74 -13.18 -17.20
C GLN A 13 -19.80 -12.24 -16.47
N LEU A 14 -19.66 -10.99 -16.92
CA LEU A 14 -18.85 -9.97 -16.25
C LEU A 14 -19.75 -9.09 -15.38
N VAL A 15 -19.35 -8.88 -14.13
CA VAL A 15 -20.04 -8.00 -13.18
C VAL A 15 -19.06 -6.94 -12.69
N VAL A 16 -19.47 -5.68 -12.72
CA VAL A 16 -18.69 -4.55 -12.21
C VAL A 16 -19.55 -3.73 -11.26
N PHE A 17 -18.94 -3.24 -10.19
CA PHE A 17 -19.57 -2.30 -9.26
C PHE A 17 -19.00 -0.90 -9.46
N HIS A 18 -19.85 0.10 -9.62
CA HIS A 18 -19.44 1.49 -9.74
C HIS A 18 -20.51 2.45 -9.22
N VAL A 19 -20.08 3.47 -8.49
CA VAL A 19 -20.93 4.56 -8.00
C VAL A 19 -20.20 5.87 -8.23
N ASP A 20 -20.89 6.86 -8.79
CA ASP A 20 -20.35 8.22 -8.92
C ASP A 20 -20.28 8.89 -7.55
N SER A 21 -19.16 9.54 -7.24
CA SER A 21 -18.95 10.21 -5.94
C SER A 21 -19.76 11.51 -5.77
N GLY A 22 -20.59 11.87 -6.74
CA GLY A 22 -21.33 13.14 -6.80
C GLY A 22 -20.49 14.36 -7.13
N LYS A 23 -19.17 14.22 -7.26
CA LYS A 23 -18.25 15.29 -7.69
C LYS A 23 -17.94 15.16 -9.18
N ASP A 24 -17.91 16.27 -9.92
CA ASP A 24 -17.50 16.25 -11.34
C ASP A 24 -16.02 15.91 -11.53
N VAL A 25 -15.18 16.41 -10.63
CA VAL A 25 -13.75 16.08 -10.53
C VAL A 25 -13.58 15.14 -9.35
N VAL A 26 -13.18 13.91 -9.64
CA VAL A 26 -12.98 12.84 -8.64
C VAL A 26 -11.60 12.95 -8.01
N ASP A 27 -10.57 13.25 -8.81
CA ASP A 27 -9.19 13.41 -8.34
C ASP A 27 -8.48 14.54 -9.10
N LYS A 28 -7.61 15.30 -8.42
CA LYS A 28 -6.72 16.28 -9.01
C LYS A 28 -5.30 15.74 -8.94
N THR A 29 -4.79 15.24 -10.06
CA THR A 29 -3.43 14.69 -10.13
C THR A 29 -2.52 15.61 -10.95
N LYS A 30 -1.19 15.40 -10.88
CA LYS A 30 -0.22 16.07 -11.77
C LYS A 30 -0.46 15.81 -13.25
N TYR A 31 -1.23 14.77 -13.59
CA TYR A 31 -1.60 14.42 -14.96
C TYR A 31 -2.90 15.12 -15.42
N GLY A 32 -3.52 15.90 -14.54
CA GLY A 32 -4.76 16.64 -14.77
C GLY A 32 -5.90 16.20 -13.84
N GLN A 33 -7.08 16.81 -14.05
CA GLN A 33 -8.30 16.45 -13.34
C GLN A 33 -8.84 15.11 -13.86
N PHE A 34 -8.97 14.11 -12.99
CA PHE A 34 -9.67 12.87 -13.27
C PHE A 34 -11.16 13.06 -12.96
N ARG A 35 -12.02 12.97 -13.97
CA ARG A 35 -13.45 13.29 -13.86
C ARG A 35 -14.31 12.04 -13.84
N THR A 36 -15.56 12.18 -13.41
CA THR A 36 -16.54 11.08 -13.37
C THR A 36 -16.74 10.43 -14.75
N LYS A 37 -16.82 11.24 -15.80
CA LYS A 37 -16.88 10.75 -17.19
C LYS A 37 -15.67 9.89 -17.60
N ASP A 38 -14.52 10.08 -16.95
CA ASP A 38 -13.32 9.28 -17.24
C ASP A 38 -13.46 7.88 -16.65
N TYR A 39 -14.13 7.71 -15.50
CA TYR A 39 -14.49 6.38 -14.97
C TYR A 39 -15.45 5.62 -15.89
N HIS A 40 -16.48 6.28 -16.42
CA HIS A 40 -17.40 5.62 -17.35
C HIS A 40 -16.68 5.17 -18.64
N ARG A 41 -15.72 5.97 -19.12
CA ARG A 41 -14.83 5.56 -20.22
C ARG A 41 -13.96 4.37 -19.83
N MET A 42 -13.41 4.33 -18.61
CA MET A 42 -12.65 3.18 -18.12
C MET A 42 -13.47 1.90 -18.12
N ILE A 43 -14.70 1.93 -17.58
CA ILE A 43 -15.62 0.78 -17.60
C ILE A 43 -15.87 0.33 -19.05
N ALA A 44 -16.07 1.27 -19.98
CA ALA A 44 -16.22 0.95 -21.40
C ALA A 44 -14.95 0.33 -22.01
N ARG A 45 -13.75 0.75 -21.60
CA ARG A 45 -12.48 0.15 -22.06
C ARG A 45 -12.25 -1.23 -21.46
N MET A 46 -12.51 -1.39 -20.16
CA MET A 46 -12.53 -2.68 -19.46
C MET A 46 -13.44 -3.65 -20.20
N TRP A 47 -14.70 -3.26 -20.42
CA TRP A 47 -15.69 -4.08 -21.13
C TRP A 47 -15.23 -4.46 -22.53
N ALA A 48 -14.78 -3.48 -23.33
CA ALA A 48 -14.37 -3.73 -24.70
C ALA A 48 -13.11 -4.63 -24.77
N SER A 49 -12.21 -4.52 -23.80
CA SER A 49 -11.03 -5.40 -23.69
C SER A 49 -11.44 -6.82 -23.29
N PHE A 50 -12.36 -6.98 -22.33
CA PHE A 50 -12.81 -8.28 -21.86
C PHE A 50 -13.56 -9.05 -22.96
N ARG A 51 -14.54 -8.42 -23.61
CA ARG A 51 -15.33 -9.04 -24.70
C ARG A 51 -14.47 -9.47 -25.90
N ARG A 52 -13.31 -8.85 -26.10
CA ARG A 52 -12.38 -9.24 -27.17
C ARG A 52 -11.77 -10.63 -26.92
N HIS A 53 -11.42 -10.92 -25.67
CA HIS A 53 -10.86 -12.21 -25.25
C HIS A 53 -11.96 -13.23 -24.90
N HIS A 54 -13.16 -12.75 -24.63
CA HIS A 54 -14.35 -13.54 -24.31
C HIS A 54 -15.55 -13.15 -25.20
N PRO A 55 -15.56 -13.56 -26.49
CA PRO A 55 -16.69 -13.30 -27.37
C PRO A 55 -17.97 -13.94 -26.82
N GLY A 56 -19.08 -13.20 -26.82
CA GLY A 56 -20.35 -13.66 -26.25
C GLY A 56 -20.47 -13.49 -24.74
N ALA A 57 -19.52 -12.81 -24.09
CA ALA A 57 -19.68 -12.38 -22.71
C ALA A 57 -20.86 -11.41 -22.55
N THR A 58 -21.42 -11.33 -21.34
CA THR A 58 -22.39 -10.30 -20.91
C THR A 58 -21.76 -9.37 -19.89
N LEU A 59 -22.33 -8.16 -19.73
CA LEU A 59 -21.91 -7.19 -18.72
C LEU A 59 -23.10 -6.80 -17.85
N THR A 60 -22.94 -6.97 -16.54
CA THR A 60 -23.85 -6.44 -15.52
C THR A 60 -23.13 -5.37 -14.71
N ILE A 61 -23.75 -4.20 -14.56
CA ILE A 61 -23.23 -3.08 -13.78
C ILE A 61 -24.10 -2.91 -12.54
N LEU A 62 -23.48 -3.03 -11.38
CA LEU A 62 -24.07 -2.78 -10.06
C LEU A 62 -23.81 -1.33 -9.68
N THR A 63 -24.84 -0.55 -9.42
CA THR A 63 -24.70 0.89 -9.19
C THR A 63 -25.79 1.45 -8.27
N ASP A 64 -25.68 2.71 -7.91
CA ASP A 64 -26.66 3.41 -7.09
C ASP A 64 -27.85 3.93 -7.92
N MET A 65 -28.82 4.57 -7.25
CA MET A 65 -29.98 5.15 -7.92
C MET A 65 -29.64 6.37 -8.80
N LYS A 66 -28.49 7.03 -8.60
CA LYS A 66 -28.17 8.33 -9.22
C LYS A 66 -27.20 8.23 -10.40
N THR A 67 -26.24 7.31 -10.38
CA THR A 67 -25.23 7.18 -11.45
C THR A 67 -25.89 6.92 -12.80
N ARG A 68 -25.47 7.62 -13.86
CA ARG A 68 -26.00 7.43 -15.23
C ARG A 68 -24.86 7.15 -16.18
N PHE A 69 -24.94 6.04 -16.91
CA PHE A 69 -23.93 5.63 -17.88
C PHE A 69 -24.27 6.14 -19.27
N GLY A 70 -23.24 6.58 -20.01
CA GLY A 70 -23.39 7.01 -21.40
C GLY A 70 -23.51 5.86 -22.40
N SER A 71 -23.71 6.22 -23.68
CA SER A 71 -23.93 5.28 -24.79
C SER A 71 -22.83 4.24 -25.02
N GLY A 72 -21.60 4.49 -24.53
CA GLY A 72 -20.47 3.55 -24.61
C GLY A 72 -20.67 2.23 -23.84
N LEU A 73 -21.71 2.14 -23.01
CA LEU A 73 -22.11 0.95 -22.25
C LEU A 73 -23.51 0.46 -22.65
N SER A 74 -23.99 0.84 -23.85
CA SER A 74 -25.22 0.32 -24.43
C SER A 74 -25.15 -1.22 -24.57
N GLY A 75 -26.14 -1.90 -24.00
CA GLY A 75 -26.20 -3.37 -23.93
C GLY A 75 -25.67 -3.99 -22.63
N ALA A 76 -25.20 -3.19 -21.68
CA ALA A 76 -24.97 -3.67 -20.32
C ALA A 76 -26.28 -3.73 -19.52
N SER A 77 -26.50 -4.80 -18.77
CA SER A 77 -27.55 -4.84 -17.75
C SER A 77 -27.16 -3.95 -16.58
N VAL A 78 -28.05 -3.08 -16.10
CA VAL A 78 -27.75 -2.17 -14.99
C VAL A 78 -28.69 -2.47 -13.84
N LEU A 79 -28.15 -2.98 -12.73
CA LEU A 79 -28.88 -3.21 -11.50
C LEU A 79 -28.62 -2.04 -10.54
N ARG A 80 -29.70 -1.54 -9.94
CA ARG A 80 -29.67 -0.33 -9.11
C ARG A 80 -30.25 -0.62 -7.74
N ARG A 81 -29.64 -0.02 -6.72
CA ARG A 81 -30.20 0.01 -5.37
C ARG A 81 -29.78 1.28 -4.64
N GLN A 82 -30.36 1.48 -3.46
CA GLN A 82 -29.86 2.48 -2.53
C GLN A 82 -28.52 1.99 -1.95
N ILE A 83 -27.49 2.84 -1.96
CA ILE A 83 -26.14 2.51 -1.52
C ILE A 83 -25.70 3.51 -0.46
N ASP A 84 -25.26 3.01 0.70
CA ASP A 84 -24.55 3.81 1.69
C ASP A 84 -23.11 4.06 1.23
N VAL A 85 -22.85 5.28 0.74
CA VAL A 85 -21.52 5.69 0.26
C VAL A 85 -20.47 5.73 1.36
N THR A 86 -20.86 5.77 2.64
CA THR A 86 -19.91 5.73 3.78
C THR A 86 -19.34 4.33 4.01
N ARG A 87 -20.04 3.30 3.51
CA ARG A 87 -19.66 1.87 3.63
C ARG A 87 -19.54 1.20 2.27
N LEU A 88 -18.99 1.92 1.29
CA LEU A 88 -19.01 1.51 -0.13
C LEU A 88 -18.45 0.10 -0.40
N MET A 89 -17.40 -0.32 0.31
CA MET A 89 -16.82 -1.66 0.12
C MET A 89 -17.75 -2.75 0.66
N TYR A 90 -18.45 -2.49 1.77
CA TYR A 90 -19.48 -3.39 2.31
C TYR A 90 -20.66 -3.50 1.35
N GLU A 91 -21.18 -2.36 0.89
CA GLU A 91 -22.26 -2.29 -0.10
C GLU A 91 -21.92 -3.06 -1.38
N ARG A 92 -20.67 -2.95 -1.86
CA ARG A 92 -20.17 -3.71 -3.00
C ARG A 92 -20.25 -5.22 -2.76
N MET A 93 -19.78 -5.72 -1.62
CA MET A 93 -19.77 -7.15 -1.31
C MET A 93 -21.19 -7.74 -1.27
N ILE A 94 -22.10 -7.07 -0.56
CA ILE A 94 -23.51 -7.47 -0.48
C ILE A 94 -24.13 -7.51 -1.88
N PHE A 95 -23.95 -6.44 -2.66
CA PHE A 95 -24.62 -6.35 -3.96
C PHE A 95 -24.05 -7.35 -4.97
N GLN A 96 -22.73 -7.59 -4.94
CA GLN A 96 -22.10 -8.64 -5.74
C GLN A 96 -22.65 -10.03 -5.39
N ARG A 97 -22.80 -10.34 -4.09
CA ARG A 97 -23.37 -11.61 -3.61
C ARG A 97 -24.82 -11.77 -4.06
N GLU A 98 -25.66 -10.75 -3.89
CA GLU A 98 -27.05 -10.76 -4.32
C GLU A 98 -27.16 -10.97 -5.84
N CYS A 99 -26.41 -10.21 -6.62
CA CYS A 99 -26.36 -10.36 -8.06
C CYS A 99 -25.96 -11.79 -8.45
N LEU A 100 -24.94 -12.35 -7.80
CA LEU A 100 -24.45 -13.70 -8.07
C LEU A 100 -25.55 -14.76 -7.89
N SER A 101 -26.44 -14.58 -6.91
CA SER A 101 -27.55 -15.51 -6.63
C SER A 101 -28.63 -15.53 -7.72
N GLN A 102 -28.68 -14.50 -8.56
CA GLN A 102 -29.68 -14.34 -9.62
C GLN A 102 -29.13 -14.66 -11.02
N LEU A 103 -27.80 -14.65 -11.18
CA LEU A 103 -27.16 -14.95 -12.45
C LEU A 103 -27.21 -16.45 -12.76
N ASP A 104 -27.22 -16.76 -14.06
CA ASP A 104 -27.17 -18.14 -14.54
C ASP A 104 -25.93 -18.86 -13.96
N SER A 105 -26.13 -20.10 -13.51
CA SER A 105 -25.05 -20.92 -12.97
C SER A 105 -24.32 -21.72 -14.06
N GLY A 106 -24.90 -21.85 -15.26
CA GLY A 106 -24.29 -22.57 -16.39
C GLY A 106 -23.00 -21.92 -16.93
N GLN A 107 -22.79 -20.62 -16.68
CA GLN A 107 -21.61 -19.89 -17.13
C GLN A 107 -20.76 -19.35 -15.97
N PRO A 108 -19.42 -19.29 -16.14
CA PRO A 108 -18.56 -18.63 -15.16
C PRO A 108 -18.88 -17.15 -14.99
N VAL A 109 -18.67 -16.63 -13.79
CA VAL A 109 -18.89 -15.20 -13.44
C VAL A 109 -17.57 -14.56 -13.03
N PHE A 110 -17.30 -13.37 -13.53
CA PHE A 110 -16.15 -12.55 -13.17
C PHE A 110 -16.67 -11.30 -12.46
N LEU A 111 -16.28 -11.11 -11.20
CA LEU A 111 -16.47 -9.85 -10.49
C LEU A 111 -15.16 -9.05 -10.63
N LEU A 112 -15.21 -7.91 -11.31
CA LEU A 112 -14.01 -7.18 -11.73
C LEU A 112 -14.07 -5.72 -11.30
N ASP A 113 -12.95 -5.17 -10.84
CA ASP A 113 -12.81 -3.73 -10.63
C ASP A 113 -12.84 -2.97 -11.97
N SER A 114 -13.42 -1.77 -11.96
CA SER A 114 -13.59 -0.92 -13.14
C SER A 114 -12.30 -0.40 -13.77
N ASP A 115 -11.19 -0.47 -13.04
CA ASP A 115 -9.87 0.04 -13.42
C ASP A 115 -8.93 -1.04 -13.97
N MET A 116 -9.49 -2.04 -14.63
CA MET A 116 -8.75 -3.16 -15.22
C MET A 116 -8.90 -3.28 -16.75
N LEU A 117 -7.85 -3.72 -17.44
CA LEU A 117 -7.90 -4.13 -18.86
C LEU A 117 -7.56 -5.61 -19.01
N CYS A 118 -8.39 -6.31 -19.78
CA CYS A 118 -8.18 -7.71 -20.14
C CYS A 118 -7.28 -7.84 -21.37
N LEU A 119 -6.21 -8.61 -21.23
CA LEU A 119 -5.14 -8.77 -22.23
C LEU A 119 -5.07 -10.18 -22.79
N ASN A 120 -5.55 -11.19 -22.04
CA ASN A 120 -5.58 -12.59 -22.47
C ASN A 120 -6.83 -13.29 -21.94
N SER A 121 -7.21 -14.40 -22.60
CA SER A 121 -8.38 -15.20 -22.20
C SER A 121 -8.12 -16.00 -20.93
N PHE A 122 -9.16 -16.20 -20.13
CA PHE A 122 -9.18 -17.07 -18.94
C PHE A 122 -9.67 -18.52 -19.21
N SER A 123 -9.87 -18.92 -20.47
CA SER A 123 -10.45 -20.23 -20.82
C SER A 123 -9.72 -21.43 -20.22
N HIS A 124 -8.40 -21.32 -19.98
CA HIS A 124 -7.58 -22.39 -19.40
C HIS A 124 -7.98 -22.72 -17.96
N LEU A 125 -8.60 -21.79 -17.21
CA LEU A 125 -9.10 -22.04 -15.86
C LEU A 125 -10.32 -22.98 -15.85
N PHE A 126 -10.98 -23.17 -17.00
CA PHE A 126 -12.19 -23.98 -17.13
C PHE A 126 -11.98 -25.21 -18.03
N ALA A 127 -10.74 -25.52 -18.40
CA ALA A 127 -10.39 -26.71 -19.16
C ALA A 127 -10.58 -27.99 -18.33
N HIS A 128 -10.75 -29.14 -18.98
CA HIS A 128 -11.00 -30.42 -18.30
C HIS A 128 -9.89 -30.85 -17.32
N ASN A 129 -8.66 -30.39 -17.53
CA ASN A 129 -7.50 -30.66 -16.68
C ASN A 129 -7.19 -29.53 -15.69
N ALA A 130 -8.02 -28.48 -15.63
CA ALA A 130 -7.83 -27.39 -14.68
C ALA A 130 -8.21 -27.85 -13.26
N PRO A 131 -7.56 -27.31 -12.21
CA PRO A 131 -7.97 -27.55 -10.84
C PRO A 131 -9.45 -27.18 -10.67
N SER A 132 -10.22 -28.03 -10.01
CA SER A 132 -11.62 -27.74 -9.72
C SER A 132 -11.70 -26.74 -8.55
N PHE A 133 -12.52 -25.72 -8.70
CA PHE A 133 -12.67 -24.64 -7.74
C PHE A 133 -14.08 -24.05 -7.80
N ASP A 134 -14.47 -23.34 -6.74
CA ASP A 134 -15.77 -22.69 -6.64
C ASP A 134 -15.60 -21.16 -6.71
N LEU A 135 -14.59 -20.61 -6.01
CA LEU A 135 -14.23 -19.19 -6.01
C LEU A 135 -12.72 -19.01 -6.31
N GLY A 136 -12.36 -18.16 -7.26
CA GLY A 136 -10.99 -17.82 -7.60
C GLY A 136 -10.63 -16.43 -7.08
N LEU A 137 -9.49 -16.31 -6.42
CA LEU A 137 -8.95 -15.09 -5.83
C LEU A 137 -7.53 -14.83 -6.34
N THR A 138 -7.11 -13.57 -6.34
CA THR A 138 -5.74 -13.21 -6.73
C THR A 138 -4.83 -12.94 -5.53
N PHE A 139 -3.62 -13.47 -5.57
CA PHE A 139 -2.63 -13.48 -4.50
C PHE A 139 -1.40 -12.66 -4.87
N ARG A 140 -0.85 -11.92 -3.91
CA ARG A 140 0.42 -11.18 -4.02
C ARG A 140 1.29 -11.43 -2.80
N LYS A 141 2.61 -11.30 -2.97
CA LYS A 141 3.62 -11.40 -1.91
C LYS A 141 3.60 -10.14 -1.03
N SER A 142 2.51 -9.95 -0.29
CA SER A 142 2.30 -8.88 0.68
C SER A 142 1.92 -9.48 2.02
N HIS A 143 2.64 -9.13 3.07
CA HIS A 143 2.37 -9.60 4.43
C HIS A 143 0.98 -9.19 4.92
N ASN A 144 0.55 -7.96 4.62
CA ASN A 144 -0.66 -7.38 5.23
C ASN A 144 -1.94 -7.58 4.41
N THR A 145 -1.80 -7.64 3.09
CA THR A 145 -2.93 -7.78 2.16
C THR A 145 -2.55 -8.77 1.05
N PRO A 146 -2.40 -10.06 1.40
CA PRO A 146 -1.94 -11.06 0.45
C PRO A 146 -2.97 -11.34 -0.65
N ILE A 147 -4.25 -11.04 -0.41
CA ILE A 147 -5.31 -11.17 -1.41
C ILE A 147 -5.63 -9.80 -2.02
N ASN A 148 -5.74 -9.74 -3.35
CA ASN A 148 -6.27 -8.60 -4.08
C ASN A 148 -7.71 -8.91 -4.54
N GLY A 149 -8.68 -8.17 -3.99
CA GLY A 149 -10.10 -8.35 -4.28
C GLY A 149 -10.57 -7.74 -5.60
N GLY A 150 -9.67 -7.20 -6.43
CA GLY A 150 -10.08 -6.59 -7.71
C GLY A 150 -10.50 -7.59 -8.79
N LEU A 151 -10.25 -8.89 -8.58
CA LEU A 151 -10.73 -9.98 -9.41
C LEU A 151 -11.22 -11.13 -8.52
N LEU A 152 -12.50 -11.46 -8.64
CA LEU A 152 -13.08 -12.72 -8.15
C LEU A 152 -13.64 -13.50 -9.34
N ILE A 153 -13.40 -14.80 -9.38
CA ILE A 153 -13.90 -15.69 -10.44
C ILE A 153 -14.78 -16.75 -9.80
N VAL A 154 -16.04 -16.86 -10.22
CA VAL A 154 -16.91 -17.96 -9.78
C VAL A 154 -17.07 -18.96 -10.90
N ASN A 155 -16.83 -20.23 -10.60
CA ASN A 155 -16.90 -21.29 -11.59
C ASN A 155 -18.35 -21.58 -12.02
N ARG A 156 -18.51 -22.33 -13.12
CA ARG A 156 -19.81 -22.79 -13.62
C ARG A 156 -20.32 -23.99 -12.82
N GLY A 157 -21.64 -24.17 -12.82
CA GLY A 157 -22.36 -25.24 -12.15
C GLY A 157 -23.10 -24.76 -10.89
N ALA A 158 -24.21 -25.41 -10.58
CA ALA A 158 -25.05 -25.09 -9.42
C ALA A 158 -24.30 -25.26 -8.09
N ASP A 159 -23.47 -26.30 -7.96
CA ASP A 159 -22.70 -26.56 -6.74
C ASP A 159 -21.60 -25.51 -6.52
N ALA A 160 -20.84 -25.18 -7.56
CA ALA A 160 -19.84 -24.12 -7.49
C ALA A 160 -20.48 -22.77 -7.14
N ARG A 161 -21.66 -22.46 -7.72
CA ARG A 161 -22.43 -21.26 -7.39
C ARG A 161 -22.86 -21.27 -5.92
N LYS A 162 -23.43 -22.37 -5.43
CA LYS A 162 -23.84 -22.53 -4.04
C LYS A 162 -22.66 -22.31 -3.10
N ASN A 163 -21.54 -23.00 -3.32
CA ASN A 163 -20.34 -22.90 -2.48
C ASN A 163 -19.74 -21.48 -2.50
N ALA A 164 -19.67 -20.84 -3.67
CA ALA A 164 -19.20 -19.47 -3.79
C ALA A 164 -20.09 -18.48 -3.02
N LEU A 165 -21.42 -18.64 -3.05
CA LEU A 165 -22.33 -17.84 -2.23
C LEU A 165 -22.06 -18.03 -0.73
N HIS A 166 -21.82 -19.27 -0.27
CA HIS A 166 -21.47 -19.53 1.13
C HIS A 166 -20.14 -18.89 1.54
N LEU A 167 -19.13 -18.95 0.66
CA LEU A 167 -17.83 -18.29 0.87
C LEU A 167 -17.98 -16.76 0.90
N MET A 168 -18.81 -16.17 0.04
CA MET A 168 -19.12 -14.73 0.08
C MET A 168 -19.88 -14.35 1.35
N ASP A 169 -20.83 -15.18 1.80
CA ASP A 169 -21.53 -14.96 3.07
C ASP A 169 -20.58 -15.03 4.28
N GLN A 170 -19.59 -15.94 4.25
CA GLN A 170 -18.51 -15.97 5.25
C GLN A 170 -17.64 -14.72 5.18
N MET A 171 -17.25 -14.26 3.99
CA MET A 171 -16.50 -13.02 3.80
C MET A 171 -17.24 -11.80 4.39
N ILE A 172 -18.55 -11.69 4.13
CA ILE A 172 -19.39 -10.62 4.66
C ILE A 172 -19.44 -10.67 6.19
N ARG A 173 -19.68 -11.85 6.78
CA ARG A 173 -19.67 -12.03 8.24
C ARG A 173 -18.34 -11.64 8.87
N ILE A 174 -17.23 -12.07 8.26
CA ILE A 174 -15.88 -11.71 8.71
C ILE A 174 -15.73 -10.18 8.71
N TYR A 175 -16.15 -9.50 7.65
CA TYR A 175 -16.12 -8.04 7.59
C TYR A 175 -16.96 -7.37 8.68
N GLU A 176 -18.17 -7.87 8.94
CA GLU A 176 -19.08 -7.33 9.97
C GLU A 176 -18.49 -7.42 11.38
N MET A 177 -17.80 -8.53 11.68
CA MET A 177 -17.11 -8.75 12.95
C MET A 177 -15.81 -7.95 13.11
N MET A 178 -15.31 -7.30 12.05
CA MET A 178 -14.11 -6.48 12.18
C MET A 178 -14.35 -5.24 13.04
N VAL A 179 -13.29 -4.80 13.71
CA VAL A 179 -13.24 -3.47 14.32
C VAL A 179 -13.41 -2.39 13.24
N ASP A 180 -14.08 -1.28 13.59
CA ASP A 180 -14.47 -0.25 12.61
C ASP A 180 -13.27 0.40 11.89
N GLU A 181 -12.10 0.47 12.54
CA GLU A 181 -10.84 0.91 11.93
C GLU A 181 -10.42 0.08 10.71
N LYS A 182 -10.78 -1.21 10.69
CA LYS A 182 -10.51 -2.12 9.56
C LYS A 182 -11.62 -2.10 8.51
N LYS A 183 -12.82 -1.59 8.84
CA LYS A 183 -13.96 -1.40 7.91
C LYS A 183 -13.79 -0.16 7.02
N THR A 184 -12.59 0.02 6.50
CA THR A 184 -12.22 1.10 5.59
C THR A 184 -12.17 0.58 4.15
N TRP A 185 -11.60 1.36 3.21
CA TRP A 185 -11.50 1.00 1.79
C TRP A 185 -10.79 -0.35 1.52
N TYR A 186 -10.03 -0.88 2.48
CA TYR A 186 -9.34 -2.17 2.36
C TYR A 186 -9.99 -3.31 3.16
N GLY A 187 -11.12 -3.05 3.83
CA GLY A 187 -11.75 -4.03 4.72
C GLY A 187 -12.17 -5.32 4.02
N ASP A 188 -12.59 -5.24 2.76
CA ASP A 188 -12.91 -6.39 1.91
C ASP A 188 -11.68 -7.28 1.66
N GLN A 189 -10.50 -6.68 1.48
CA GLN A 189 -9.25 -7.43 1.30
C GLN A 189 -8.81 -8.10 2.60
N TYR A 190 -9.04 -7.48 3.76
CA TYR A 190 -8.85 -8.14 5.05
C TYR A 190 -9.82 -9.31 5.21
N ALA A 191 -11.07 -9.16 4.76
CA ALA A 191 -12.08 -10.21 4.89
C ALA A 191 -11.75 -11.41 4.02
N LEU A 192 -11.25 -11.17 2.80
CA LEU A 192 -10.74 -12.21 1.91
C LEU A 192 -9.50 -12.91 2.48
N ARG A 193 -8.56 -12.17 3.07
CA ARG A 193 -7.38 -12.76 3.73
C ARG A 193 -7.83 -13.71 4.84
N ASP A 194 -8.73 -13.26 5.70
CA ASP A 194 -9.20 -14.01 6.86
C ASP A 194 -10.09 -15.19 6.45
N LEU A 195 -10.87 -15.05 5.37
CA LEU A 195 -11.59 -16.16 4.73
C LEU A 195 -10.63 -17.26 4.27
N VAL A 196 -9.57 -16.88 3.56
CA VAL A 196 -8.55 -17.84 3.10
C VAL A 196 -7.82 -18.44 4.30
N GLY A 197 -7.57 -17.67 5.37
CA GLY A 197 -7.07 -18.17 6.65
C GLY A 197 -5.71 -18.85 6.59
N LEU A 198 -4.93 -18.57 5.53
CA LEU A 198 -3.57 -19.09 5.35
C LEU A 198 -2.57 -17.94 5.30
N HIS A 199 -1.38 -18.21 5.83
CA HIS A 199 -0.25 -17.31 5.66
C HIS A 199 0.21 -17.28 4.19
N HIS A 200 0.67 -16.12 3.72
CA HIS A 200 1.04 -15.90 2.31
C HIS A 200 2.16 -16.84 1.82
N SER A 201 3.06 -17.29 2.70
CA SER A 201 4.08 -18.29 2.36
C SER A 201 3.49 -19.66 2.00
N LYS A 202 2.39 -20.07 2.65
CA LYS A 202 1.68 -21.32 2.33
C LYS A 202 0.92 -21.20 1.02
N MET A 203 0.25 -20.06 0.79
CA MET A 203 -0.49 -19.79 -0.44
C MET A 203 0.37 -19.84 -1.71
N ARG A 204 1.66 -19.46 -1.62
CA ARG A 204 2.58 -19.47 -2.77
C ARG A 204 2.73 -20.84 -3.43
N ASN A 205 2.58 -21.92 -2.67
CA ASN A 205 2.77 -23.28 -3.14
C ASN A 205 1.45 -24.02 -3.37
N MET A 206 0.31 -23.34 -3.17
CA MET A 206 -1.01 -23.94 -3.30
C MET A 206 -1.72 -23.42 -4.55
N SER A 207 -2.27 -24.33 -5.33
CA SER A 207 -3.16 -23.98 -6.43
C SER A 207 -4.58 -23.73 -5.92
N VAL A 208 -5.06 -24.58 -5.00
CA VAL A 208 -6.41 -24.55 -4.44
C VAL A 208 -6.34 -24.71 -2.93
N VAL A 209 -7.14 -23.92 -2.22
CA VAL A 209 -7.35 -23.99 -0.76
C VAL A 209 -8.72 -24.57 -0.50
N GLU A 210 -8.77 -25.71 0.19
CA GLU A 210 -10.03 -26.33 0.59
C GLU A 210 -10.57 -25.68 1.87
N LYS A 211 -11.88 -25.45 1.88
CA LYS A 211 -12.67 -24.98 3.02
C LYS A 211 -13.87 -25.90 3.19
N ASP A 212 -14.42 -25.94 4.40
CA ASP A 212 -15.59 -26.77 4.73
C ASP A 212 -16.78 -26.55 3.78
N VAL A 213 -16.90 -25.34 3.23
CA VAL A 213 -18.03 -24.92 2.38
C VAL A 213 -17.66 -24.73 0.91
N GLY A 214 -16.42 -24.99 0.50
CA GLY A 214 -16.00 -24.81 -0.90
C GLY A 214 -14.49 -24.73 -1.13
N ARG A 215 -14.11 -24.59 -2.39
CA ARG A 215 -12.70 -24.59 -2.85
C ARG A 215 -12.31 -23.25 -3.43
N ILE A 216 -11.20 -22.70 -2.94
CA ILE A 216 -10.69 -21.39 -3.34
C ILE A 216 -9.46 -21.57 -4.24
N LEU A 217 -9.56 -21.20 -5.51
CA LEU A 217 -8.41 -21.14 -6.44
C LEU A 217 -7.58 -19.89 -6.14
N ILE A 218 -6.25 -20.05 -6.04
CA ILE A 218 -5.31 -18.97 -5.78
C ILE A 218 -4.53 -18.65 -7.06
N LEU A 219 -4.66 -17.42 -7.55
CA LEU A 219 -4.07 -16.94 -8.81
C LEU A 219 -2.99 -15.88 -8.54
N ASP A 220 -1.79 -16.03 -9.09
CA ASP A 220 -0.72 -15.05 -8.89
C ASP A 220 -1.06 -13.69 -9.52
N CYS A 221 -0.96 -12.59 -8.75
CA CYS A 221 -1.23 -11.24 -9.25
C CYS A 221 -0.30 -10.83 -10.40
N GLY A 222 0.94 -11.35 -10.43
CA GLY A 222 1.87 -11.13 -11.54
C GLY A 222 1.30 -11.60 -12.89
N GLN A 223 0.43 -12.61 -12.89
CA GLN A 223 -0.20 -13.14 -14.09
C GLN A 223 -1.67 -12.70 -14.23
N TYR A 224 -2.46 -12.68 -13.17
CA TYR A 224 -3.92 -12.53 -13.26
C TYR A 224 -4.45 -11.19 -12.75
N ASN A 225 -3.63 -10.34 -12.12
CA ASN A 225 -4.03 -9.05 -11.57
C ASN A 225 -2.82 -8.10 -11.46
N PHE A 226 -2.16 -7.86 -12.60
CA PHE A 226 -0.85 -7.23 -12.63
C PHE A 226 -0.98 -5.71 -12.52
N THR A 227 -0.27 -5.08 -11.59
CA THR A 227 -0.20 -3.61 -11.48
C THR A 227 1.13 -3.12 -12.08
N PRO A 228 1.12 -2.41 -13.22
CA PRO A 228 2.35 -1.91 -13.84
C PRO A 228 3.11 -0.92 -12.95
N GLN A 229 4.44 -1.03 -12.90
CA GLN A 229 5.30 -0.12 -12.15
C GLN A 229 5.89 0.97 -13.07
N LEU A 230 5.74 2.24 -12.69
CA LEU A 230 6.25 3.38 -13.48
C LEU A 230 7.73 3.69 -13.23
N ASN A 231 8.35 3.15 -12.17
CA ASN A 231 9.63 3.64 -11.65
C ASN A 231 10.88 3.00 -12.28
N SER A 232 10.74 2.10 -13.26
CA SER A 232 11.86 1.28 -13.75
C SER A 232 12.73 1.93 -14.84
N GLY A 233 12.52 3.21 -15.17
CA GLY A 233 13.21 3.88 -16.29
C GLY A 233 12.89 3.29 -17.68
N LYS A 234 12.15 2.18 -17.74
CA LYS A 234 11.72 1.50 -18.95
C LYS A 234 10.37 2.07 -19.43
N PRO A 235 10.07 2.05 -20.74
CA PRO A 235 8.71 2.31 -21.21
C PRO A 235 7.73 1.36 -20.51
N PHE A 236 6.50 1.85 -20.27
CA PHE A 236 5.43 1.13 -19.58
C PHE A 236 5.44 -0.37 -19.94
N PRO A 237 5.71 -1.28 -18.98
CA PRO A 237 6.07 -2.65 -19.29
C PRO A 237 4.93 -3.34 -20.02
N MET A 238 5.25 -3.86 -21.20
CA MET A 238 4.38 -4.70 -22.02
C MET A 238 4.69 -6.16 -21.66
N GLU A 239 4.26 -6.61 -20.49
CA GLU A 239 4.50 -8.00 -20.06
C GLU A 239 3.55 -8.94 -20.82
N ASN A 240 4.14 -9.78 -21.68
CA ASN A 240 3.38 -10.61 -22.63
C ASN A 240 2.58 -11.77 -21.98
N ASN A 241 2.68 -11.99 -20.67
CA ASN A 241 2.12 -13.18 -20.02
C ASN A 241 1.06 -12.89 -18.93
N CYS A 242 0.51 -11.68 -18.91
CA CYS A 242 -0.53 -11.30 -17.96
C CYS A 242 -1.94 -11.35 -18.61
N HIS A 243 -2.96 -11.65 -17.82
CA HIS A 243 -4.37 -11.68 -18.25
C HIS A 243 -5.09 -10.37 -17.98
N LEU A 244 -4.72 -9.67 -16.90
CA LEU A 244 -5.29 -8.38 -16.53
C LEU A 244 -4.20 -7.39 -16.13
N PHE A 245 -4.35 -6.15 -16.59
CA PHE A 245 -3.67 -4.99 -16.04
C PHE A 245 -4.60 -4.22 -15.12
N HIS A 246 -4.15 -3.97 -13.89
CA HIS A 246 -4.84 -3.20 -12.86
C HIS A 246 -4.22 -1.81 -12.73
N PHE A 247 -4.95 -0.77 -13.15
CA PHE A 247 -4.48 0.62 -13.17
C PHE A 247 -4.80 1.35 -11.87
N LYS A 248 -3.95 1.17 -10.86
CA LYS A 248 -4.14 1.79 -9.53
C LYS A 248 -3.68 3.26 -9.46
N GLY A 249 -4.42 4.10 -8.74
CA GLY A 249 -4.05 5.49 -8.49
C GLY A 249 -3.80 6.28 -9.78
N ALA A 250 -2.64 6.93 -9.88
CA ALA A 250 -2.29 7.74 -11.05
C ALA A 250 -2.15 6.93 -12.36
N LEU A 251 -2.00 5.60 -12.28
CA LEU A 251 -1.99 4.73 -13.46
C LEU A 251 -3.30 4.79 -14.24
N LYS A 252 -4.42 5.20 -13.62
CA LYS A 252 -5.72 5.35 -14.28
C LYS A 252 -5.65 6.24 -15.53
N HIS A 253 -4.76 7.24 -15.54
CA HIS A 253 -4.53 8.11 -16.71
C HIS A 253 -3.92 7.37 -17.92
N TYR A 254 -3.24 6.25 -17.69
CA TYR A 254 -2.57 5.44 -18.71
C TYR A 254 -3.50 4.38 -19.32
N MET A 255 -4.61 4.03 -18.67
CA MET A 255 -5.50 2.93 -19.08
C MET A 255 -6.05 3.12 -20.50
N GLU A 256 -6.66 4.26 -20.81
CA GLU A 256 -7.22 4.48 -22.14
C GLU A 256 -6.15 4.52 -23.26
N PRO A 257 -5.03 5.26 -23.13
CA PRO A 257 -3.94 5.15 -24.09
C PRO A 257 -3.44 3.72 -24.29
N PHE A 258 -3.24 2.98 -23.20
CA PHE A 258 -2.76 1.61 -23.26
C PHE A 258 -3.74 0.69 -24.01
N TYR A 259 -5.05 0.83 -23.74
CA TYR A 259 -6.10 0.12 -24.47
C TYR A 259 -5.98 0.30 -25.99
N TRP A 260 -5.74 1.53 -26.47
CA TRP A 260 -5.63 1.80 -27.90
C TRP A 260 -4.36 1.20 -28.52
N ILE A 261 -3.25 1.22 -27.79
CA ILE A 261 -2.01 0.56 -28.23
C ILE A 261 -2.22 -0.95 -28.33
N GLU A 262 -2.76 -1.57 -27.29
CA GLU A 262 -3.06 -3.01 -27.29
C GLU A 262 -4.02 -3.40 -28.41
N ARG A 263 -5.08 -2.61 -28.61
CA ARG A 263 -6.05 -2.85 -29.67
C ARG A 263 -5.41 -2.80 -31.07
N SER A 264 -4.41 -1.95 -31.28
CA SER A 264 -3.71 -1.85 -32.57
C SER A 264 -2.83 -3.04 -32.93
N ARG A 265 -2.53 -3.91 -31.95
CA ARG A 265 -1.80 -5.17 -32.16
C ARG A 265 -2.66 -6.28 -32.76
N ALA A 266 -3.98 -6.06 -32.83
CA ALA A 266 -4.91 -6.97 -33.51
C ALA A 266 -4.57 -7.13 -35.00
N LYS A 267 -4.76 -8.33 -35.54
CA LYS A 267 -4.74 -8.58 -36.99
C LYS A 267 -6.13 -8.31 -37.60
N GLY A 268 -6.20 -7.83 -38.84
CA GLY A 268 -7.44 -7.64 -39.62
C GLY A 268 -7.81 -6.18 -39.94
N VAL A 269 -8.91 -5.96 -40.67
CA VAL A 269 -9.33 -4.63 -41.19
C VAL A 269 -9.60 -3.60 -40.09
N GLN A 270 -10.08 -4.04 -38.91
CA GLN A 270 -10.23 -3.17 -37.73
C GLN A 270 -8.90 -2.61 -37.21
N ALA A 271 -7.76 -3.24 -37.54
CA ALA A 271 -6.45 -2.78 -37.12
C ALA A 271 -6.09 -1.41 -37.75
N LEU A 272 -6.55 -1.14 -38.98
CA LEU A 272 -6.22 0.08 -39.72
C LEU A 272 -6.74 1.33 -39.01
N TYR A 273 -8.02 1.34 -38.61
CA TYR A 273 -8.62 2.44 -37.84
C TYR A 273 -7.99 2.59 -36.45
N THR A 274 -7.65 1.48 -35.79
CA THR A 274 -7.06 1.52 -34.44
C THR A 274 -5.61 2.01 -34.44
N ARG A 275 -4.90 1.92 -35.57
CA ARG A 275 -3.54 2.46 -35.71
C ARG A 275 -3.50 3.99 -35.63
N CYS A 276 -4.53 4.68 -36.14
CA CYS A 276 -4.66 6.13 -35.97
C CYS A 276 -4.80 6.51 -34.49
N PHE A 277 -5.68 5.81 -33.74
CA PHE A 277 -5.81 6.04 -32.30
C PHE A 277 -4.57 5.63 -31.51
N ALA A 278 -3.86 4.58 -31.92
CA ALA A 278 -2.61 4.16 -31.29
C ALA A 278 -1.50 5.20 -31.45
N PHE A 279 -1.45 5.92 -32.57
CA PHE A 279 -0.54 7.06 -32.74
C PHE A 279 -0.81 8.15 -31.69
N PHE A 280 -2.06 8.62 -31.58
CA PHE A 280 -2.44 9.59 -30.55
C PHE A 280 -2.25 9.06 -29.12
N ALA A 281 -2.47 7.76 -28.90
CA ALA A 281 -2.24 7.12 -27.62
C ALA A 281 -0.76 7.11 -27.23
N LYS A 282 0.15 6.84 -28.17
CA LYS A 282 1.60 6.96 -27.95
C LYS A 282 1.97 8.39 -27.56
N LEU A 283 1.49 9.39 -28.30
CA LEU A 283 1.72 10.81 -27.96
C LEU A 283 1.18 11.16 -26.57
N LYS A 284 0.02 10.62 -26.20
CA LYS A 284 -0.56 10.82 -24.86
C LYS A 284 0.30 10.16 -23.78
N ILE A 285 0.78 8.93 -23.98
CA ILE A 285 1.72 8.27 -23.05
C ILE A 285 3.01 9.05 -22.95
N GLU A 286 3.60 9.49 -24.06
CA GLU A 286 4.81 10.32 -24.05
C GLU A 286 4.61 11.64 -23.31
N ARG A 287 3.43 12.26 -23.43
CA ARG A 287 3.08 13.45 -22.64
C ARG A 287 2.99 13.12 -21.15
N LEU A 288 2.32 12.02 -20.78
CA LEU A 288 2.23 11.57 -19.39
C LEU A 288 3.62 11.26 -18.82
N GLU A 289 4.48 10.58 -19.59
CA GLU A 289 5.86 10.29 -19.24
C GLU A 289 6.73 11.55 -19.17
N ARG A 290 6.51 12.54 -20.03
CA ARG A 290 7.18 13.85 -19.91
C ARG A 290 6.79 14.57 -18.63
N ILE A 291 5.50 14.62 -18.29
CA ILE A 291 5.04 15.18 -17.01
C ILE A 291 5.66 14.41 -15.84
N ARG A 292 5.73 13.08 -15.94
CA ARG A 292 6.35 12.23 -14.92
C ARG A 292 7.84 12.51 -14.78
N ARG A 293 8.60 12.55 -15.87
CA ARG A 293 10.04 12.84 -15.89
C ARG A 293 10.32 14.27 -15.45
N ALA A 294 9.56 15.25 -15.92
CA ALA A 294 9.67 16.64 -15.47
C ALA A 294 9.44 16.76 -13.96
N SER A 295 8.46 16.04 -13.41
CA SER A 295 8.28 16.02 -11.95
C SER A 295 9.43 15.34 -11.20
N MET A 296 10.17 14.41 -11.83
CA MET A 296 11.37 13.81 -11.24
C MET A 296 12.60 14.69 -11.45
N SER A 297 12.75 15.34 -12.61
CA SER A 297 13.87 16.22 -12.94
C SER A 297 13.76 17.55 -12.22
N SER A 298 12.57 18.14 -12.04
CA SER A 298 12.41 19.31 -11.17
C SER A 298 12.67 18.96 -9.70
N GLN A 299 12.33 17.75 -9.25
CA GLN A 299 12.77 17.27 -7.93
C GLN A 299 14.30 17.14 -7.86
N GLN A 300 14.95 16.74 -8.96
CA GLN A 300 16.40 16.53 -9.03
C GLN A 300 17.21 17.81 -9.32
N GLU A 301 16.65 18.79 -10.06
CA GLU A 301 17.23 20.11 -10.36
C GLU A 301 17.11 21.06 -9.18
N LEU A 302 16.01 20.98 -8.41
CA LEU A 302 15.96 21.64 -7.09
C LEU A 302 17.03 21.08 -6.14
N LEU A 303 17.40 19.80 -6.28
CA LEU A 303 18.47 19.18 -5.49
C LEU A 303 19.88 19.52 -6.01
N THR A 304 20.07 19.90 -7.28
CA THR A 304 21.40 20.23 -7.85
C THR A 304 21.70 21.73 -7.92
N ASN A 305 20.70 22.60 -8.08
CA ASN A 305 20.91 24.05 -8.18
C ASN A 305 21.18 24.73 -6.82
N GLU A 306 21.05 24.04 -5.69
CA GLU A 306 21.53 24.55 -4.39
C GLU A 306 23.04 24.36 -4.17
N THR A 307 23.75 23.66 -5.07
CA THR A 307 25.20 23.36 -4.91
C THR A 307 26.15 24.17 -5.81
N THR A 308 25.67 25.01 -6.73
CA THR A 308 26.54 25.74 -7.66
C THR A 308 26.03 27.15 -7.93
N ASP A 309 26.36 28.10 -7.06
CA ASP A 309 26.65 29.50 -7.40
C ASP A 309 27.01 30.27 -6.13
N ALA A 310 28.31 30.32 -5.82
CA ALA A 310 28.85 31.20 -4.78
C ALA A 310 29.48 32.43 -5.45
N PRO A 311 28.94 33.64 -5.25
CA PRO A 311 29.69 34.87 -5.42
C PRO A 311 30.23 35.34 -4.07
N THR A 312 31.54 35.55 -4.03
CA THR A 312 32.27 36.27 -3.00
C THR A 312 31.90 37.76 -3.00
N PHE A 313 31.30 38.29 -1.94
CA PHE A 313 31.66 39.61 -1.39
C PHE A 313 31.16 39.84 0.05
N THR A 314 31.89 40.73 0.72
CA THR A 314 32.02 41.11 2.14
C THR A 314 30.75 41.37 2.97
N ALA A 315 30.85 41.06 4.27
CA ALA A 315 29.99 41.48 5.40
C ALA A 315 29.84 43.02 5.52
N PRO A 316 28.89 43.60 6.30
CA PRO A 316 28.12 43.00 7.41
C PRO A 316 26.60 43.29 7.46
N GLY A 317 25.86 42.46 8.20
CA GLY A 317 24.51 42.78 8.66
C GLY A 317 23.61 41.55 8.76
N GLU A 318 23.35 41.11 9.99
CA GLU A 318 22.50 40.00 10.41
C GLU A 318 21.19 39.83 9.60
N LYS A 319 20.90 38.59 9.18
CA LYS A 319 19.57 37.95 9.18
C LYS A 319 19.72 36.44 8.93
N SER A 320 19.09 35.67 9.81
CA SER A 320 19.13 34.21 9.92
C SER A 320 18.61 33.45 8.69
N ASP A 321 19.35 32.44 8.26
CA ASP A 321 18.96 31.45 7.25
C ASP A 321 17.81 30.56 7.76
N GLU A 322 16.57 30.82 7.34
CA GLU A 322 15.50 29.82 7.44
C GLU A 322 15.63 28.82 6.28
N GLN A 323 16.22 27.64 6.56
CA GLN A 323 16.13 26.49 5.66
C GLN A 323 14.66 26.17 5.39
N LYS A 324 14.26 26.21 4.11
CA LYS A 324 12.88 25.98 3.70
C LYS A 324 12.53 24.49 3.87
N LEU A 325 11.86 24.16 4.97
CA LEU A 325 11.48 22.78 5.30
C LEU A 325 10.69 22.12 4.15
N ILE A 326 11.23 21.03 3.61
CA ILE A 326 10.55 20.14 2.66
C ILE A 326 9.27 19.59 3.29
N SER A 327 8.22 19.37 2.49
CA SER A 327 6.97 18.79 3.00
C SER A 327 7.16 17.34 3.49
N PRO A 328 6.47 16.90 4.56
CA PRO A 328 6.61 15.55 5.11
C PRO A 328 6.38 14.45 4.10
N LYS A 329 5.39 14.66 3.21
CA LYS A 329 5.07 13.72 2.14
C LYS A 329 6.20 13.60 1.13
N THR A 330 6.84 14.71 0.77
CA THR A 330 7.94 14.72 -0.19
C THR A 330 9.14 13.97 0.37
N LEU A 331 9.57 14.31 1.58
CA LEU A 331 10.72 13.64 2.22
C LEU A 331 10.43 12.14 2.45
N ALA A 332 9.22 11.79 2.92
CA ALA A 332 8.80 10.40 3.05
C ALA A 332 8.83 9.65 1.71
N THR A 333 8.40 10.28 0.61
CA THR A 333 8.49 9.67 -0.73
C THR A 333 9.94 9.47 -1.15
N GLU A 334 10.83 10.43 -0.90
CA GLU A 334 12.23 10.32 -1.25
C GLU A 334 12.91 9.17 -0.48
N LEU A 335 12.81 9.17 0.84
CA LEU A 335 13.39 8.13 1.72
C LEU A 335 12.93 6.72 1.31
N ARG A 336 11.63 6.56 1.01
CA ARG A 336 11.07 5.28 0.57
C ARG A 336 11.50 4.91 -0.85
N SER A 337 11.66 5.90 -1.75
CA SER A 337 12.12 5.64 -3.12
C SER A 337 13.59 5.20 -3.17
N ARG A 338 14.38 5.64 -2.19
CA ARG A 338 15.79 5.25 -1.98
C ARG A 338 15.96 4.03 -1.08
N ASN A 339 14.87 3.35 -0.71
CA ASN A 339 14.90 2.17 0.17
C ASN A 339 15.60 2.41 1.53
N LEU A 340 15.43 3.58 2.14
CA LEU A 340 16.13 3.95 3.39
C LEU A 340 15.30 3.77 4.66
N THR A 341 14.00 3.48 4.54
CA THR A 341 13.12 3.29 5.70
C THR A 341 12.04 2.25 5.47
N TYR A 342 11.79 1.43 6.49
CA TYR A 342 10.66 0.52 6.55
C TYR A 342 9.36 1.23 6.96
N CYS A 343 9.46 2.41 7.58
CA CYS A 343 8.32 3.23 7.99
C CYS A 343 7.43 3.63 6.79
N GLY A 344 6.15 3.31 6.88
CA GLY A 344 5.11 3.72 5.93
C GLY A 344 4.83 5.23 5.99
N TYR A 345 4.10 5.75 5.00
CA TYR A 345 3.66 7.15 4.98
C TYR A 345 2.81 7.52 6.21
N ASP A 346 2.01 6.57 6.67
CA ASP A 346 1.18 6.64 7.87
C ASP A 346 2.01 6.68 9.16
N LYS A 347 3.07 5.88 9.24
CA LYS A 347 4.03 5.89 10.37
C LYS A 347 4.79 7.23 10.44
N LEU A 348 5.37 7.66 9.31
CA LEU A 348 6.09 8.94 9.21
C LEU A 348 5.18 10.16 9.41
N SER A 349 3.90 10.07 9.05
CA SER A 349 2.93 11.13 9.32
C SER A 349 2.68 11.32 10.82
N ILE A 350 2.55 10.23 11.59
CA ILE A 350 2.40 10.33 13.06
C ILE A 350 3.66 10.91 13.68
N LEU A 351 4.83 10.43 13.25
CA LEU A 351 6.12 10.94 13.73
C LEU A 351 6.25 12.45 13.45
N TYR A 352 5.92 12.89 12.23
CA TYR A 352 5.92 14.31 11.88
C TYR A 352 4.99 15.13 12.77
N ASP A 353 3.75 14.68 12.98
CA ASP A 353 2.77 15.42 13.79
C ASP A 353 3.29 15.62 15.23
N CYS A 354 3.98 14.62 15.79
CA CYS A 354 4.61 14.70 17.10
C CYS A 354 5.82 15.65 17.10
N ILE A 355 6.75 15.53 16.15
CA ILE A 355 7.91 16.45 16.03
C ILE A 355 7.43 17.89 15.86
N ALA A 356 6.51 18.13 14.94
CA ALA A 356 5.98 19.45 14.66
C ALA A 356 5.26 20.05 15.87
N ASN A 357 4.59 19.23 16.69
CA ASN A 357 3.98 19.70 17.93
C ASN A 357 5.05 20.10 18.96
N VAL A 358 6.06 19.25 19.16
CA VAL A 358 7.16 19.50 20.09
C VAL A 358 7.90 20.78 19.74
N GLU A 359 8.27 20.97 18.47
CA GLU A 359 8.98 22.17 18.01
C GLU A 359 8.08 23.41 18.09
N ARG A 360 6.81 23.32 17.68
CA ARG A 360 5.88 24.46 17.75
C ARG A 360 5.67 24.98 19.17
N HIS A 361 5.65 24.09 20.16
CA HIS A 361 5.46 24.45 21.57
C HIS A 361 6.79 24.63 22.32
N ASN A 362 7.93 24.56 21.63
CA ASN A 362 9.27 24.68 22.21
C ASN A 362 9.48 23.77 23.43
N LEU A 363 8.95 22.53 23.39
CA LEU A 363 9.11 21.61 24.51
C LEU A 363 10.60 21.29 24.67
N GLN A 364 11.08 21.39 25.91
CA GLN A 364 12.48 21.18 26.24
C GLN A 364 12.80 19.68 26.27
N GLY A 365 14.00 19.31 25.82
CA GLY A 365 14.48 17.94 25.88
C GLY A 365 14.95 17.38 24.54
N ARG A 366 15.70 16.27 24.62
CA ARG A 366 16.26 15.59 23.45
C ARG A 366 15.22 14.76 22.70
N PHE A 367 15.57 14.38 21.49
CA PHE A 367 14.89 13.33 20.73
C PHE A 367 15.66 12.02 20.82
N ILE A 368 14.93 10.92 20.88
CA ILE A 368 15.48 9.56 20.93
C ILE A 368 14.81 8.73 19.83
N GLU A 369 15.61 7.93 19.12
CA GLU A 369 15.13 6.83 18.28
C GLU A 369 15.75 5.52 18.80
N ALA A 370 14.91 4.51 19.01
CA ALA A 370 15.33 3.18 19.46
C ALA A 370 14.92 2.15 18.40
N GLY A 371 15.89 1.72 17.58
CA GLY A 371 15.67 0.98 16.34
C GLY A 371 15.73 1.92 15.13
N VAL A 372 16.85 1.87 14.41
CA VAL A 372 17.25 2.85 13.38
C VAL A 372 17.35 2.18 12.01
N ALA A 373 17.75 0.91 11.96
CA ALA A 373 17.95 0.14 10.73
C ALA A 373 18.83 0.85 9.69
N LEU A 374 18.25 1.36 8.60
CA LEU A 374 18.96 2.08 7.53
C LEU A 374 19.01 3.61 7.74
N GLY A 375 18.41 4.13 8.82
CA GLY A 375 18.49 5.53 9.23
C GLY A 375 17.49 6.47 8.58
N GLY A 376 16.50 5.97 7.82
CA GLY A 376 15.56 6.86 7.13
C GLY A 376 14.60 7.61 8.07
N SER A 377 14.14 7.01 9.17
CA SER A 377 13.40 7.71 10.24
C SER A 377 14.29 8.70 10.97
N ALA A 378 15.56 8.36 11.21
CA ALA A 378 16.53 9.30 11.77
C ALA A 378 16.77 10.53 10.89
N ILE A 379 16.91 10.35 9.56
CA ILE A 379 16.98 11.46 8.60
C ILE A 379 15.70 12.31 8.66
N PHE A 380 14.54 11.66 8.70
CA PHE A 380 13.25 12.33 8.77
C PHE A 380 13.14 13.19 10.05
N THR A 381 13.58 12.65 11.18
CA THR A 381 13.62 13.34 12.46
C THR A 381 14.63 14.48 12.45
N ALA A 382 15.84 14.26 11.92
CA ALA A 382 16.89 15.27 11.79
C ALA A 382 16.44 16.47 10.93
N HIS A 383 15.64 16.21 9.89
CA HIS A 383 15.11 17.25 9.01
C HIS A 383 14.09 18.17 9.69
N TYR A 384 13.26 17.64 10.60
CA TYR A 384 12.19 18.41 11.23
C TYR A 384 12.50 18.89 12.65
N LYS A 385 13.54 18.37 13.30
CA LYS A 385 13.97 18.87 14.61
C LYS A 385 14.72 20.19 14.46
N SER A 386 14.71 21.00 15.52
CA SER A 386 15.62 22.14 15.64
C SER A 386 17.08 21.68 15.61
N LYS A 387 17.96 22.41 14.92
CA LYS A 387 19.38 22.02 14.74
C LYS A 387 20.11 21.76 16.08
N GLU A 388 19.86 22.63 17.06
CA GLU A 388 20.45 22.53 18.41
C GLU A 388 19.90 21.37 19.25
N ARG A 389 18.76 20.78 18.86
CA ARG A 389 18.16 19.69 19.63
C ARG A 389 18.97 18.42 19.45
N VAL A 390 19.39 17.81 20.55
CA VAL A 390 20.09 16.52 20.55
C VAL A 390 19.17 15.41 20.00
N LEU A 391 19.71 14.54 19.15
CA LEU A 391 19.08 13.33 18.66
C LEU A 391 19.97 12.11 18.95
N GLU A 392 19.50 11.20 19.80
CA GLU A 392 20.20 9.97 20.15
C GLU A 392 19.59 8.78 19.41
N LEU A 393 20.42 8.05 18.68
CA LEU A 393 20.03 6.93 17.80
C LEU A 393 20.58 5.62 18.39
N TYR A 394 19.74 4.93 19.17
CA TYR A 394 20.06 3.64 19.78
C TYR A 394 19.71 2.50 18.82
N ASP A 395 20.69 1.65 18.53
CA ASP A 395 20.50 0.43 17.73
C ASP A 395 21.62 -0.56 18.04
N ILE A 396 21.39 -1.85 17.77
CA ILE A 396 22.47 -2.85 17.78
C ILE A 396 23.45 -2.64 16.60
N TYR A 397 23.05 -1.86 15.59
CA TYR A 397 23.71 -1.64 14.29
C TYR A 397 24.17 -2.95 13.67
N ASN A 398 23.29 -3.95 13.78
CA ASN A 398 23.49 -5.31 13.35
C ASN A 398 22.11 -5.96 13.13
N GLN A 399 22.10 -7.28 12.95
CA GLN A 399 20.89 -8.06 12.95
C GLN A 399 20.14 -7.94 14.29
N ILE A 400 18.82 -7.79 14.21
CA ILE A 400 17.91 -7.75 15.36
C ILE A 400 18.05 -8.99 16.27
N PRO A 401 17.94 -8.85 17.61
CA PRO A 401 17.94 -9.99 18.53
C PRO A 401 16.73 -10.91 18.38
N ALA A 402 16.80 -12.08 19.02
CA ALA A 402 15.71 -13.03 19.06
C ALA A 402 14.52 -12.48 19.87
N PRO A 403 13.27 -12.74 19.44
CA PRO A 403 12.09 -12.37 20.21
C PRO A 403 11.95 -13.23 21.47
N GLY A 404 11.28 -12.66 22.48
CA GLY A 404 11.04 -13.30 23.77
C GLY A 404 9.78 -14.18 23.80
N PRO A 405 9.47 -14.81 24.94
CA PRO A 405 8.26 -15.62 25.12
C PRO A 405 6.95 -14.82 25.02
N GLU A 406 7.03 -13.51 25.24
CA GLU A 406 5.89 -12.59 25.22
C GLU A 406 5.52 -12.14 23.80
N ASP A 407 6.36 -12.48 22.81
CA ASP A 407 6.15 -12.21 21.40
C ASP A 407 5.39 -13.34 20.68
N GLY A 408 4.50 -12.97 19.77
CA GLY A 408 3.70 -13.92 18.99
C GLY A 408 4.49 -14.74 17.96
N GLU A 409 3.87 -15.79 17.43
CA GLU A 409 4.49 -16.67 16.42
C GLU A 409 4.97 -15.91 15.16
N ASP A 410 4.34 -14.78 14.84
CA ASP A 410 4.75 -13.88 13.75
C ASP A 410 6.16 -13.30 13.96
N ALA A 411 6.47 -12.87 15.19
CA ALA A 411 7.78 -12.38 15.59
C ALA A 411 8.85 -13.48 15.48
N HIS A 412 8.59 -14.64 16.09
CA HIS A 412 9.48 -15.81 16.05
C HIS A 412 9.77 -16.26 14.62
N ARG A 413 8.75 -16.31 13.77
CA ARG A 413 8.91 -16.67 12.34
C ARG A 413 9.75 -15.64 11.58
N ARG A 414 9.53 -14.35 11.85
CA ARG A 414 10.29 -13.27 11.23
C ARG A 414 11.76 -13.34 11.62
N TYR A 415 12.04 -13.58 12.90
CA TYR A 415 13.40 -13.78 13.39
C TYR A 415 14.07 -15.01 12.77
N LEU A 416 13.37 -16.14 12.64
CA LEU A 416 13.93 -17.33 11.97
C LEU A 416 14.32 -17.06 10.51
N GLU A 417 13.49 -16.33 9.76
CA GLU A 417 13.83 -15.90 8.39
C GLU A 417 15.10 -15.03 8.38
N ILE A 418 15.19 -14.07 9.30
CA ILE A 418 16.35 -13.20 9.46
C ILE A 418 17.60 -14.01 9.86
N ALA A 419 17.51 -14.89 10.85
CA ALA A 419 18.60 -15.72 11.33
C ALA A 419 19.12 -16.72 10.28
N SER A 420 18.23 -17.21 9.40
CA SER A 420 18.61 -18.11 8.29
C SER A 420 19.39 -17.43 7.15
N GLY A 421 19.54 -16.10 7.17
CA GLY A 421 20.18 -15.36 6.07
C GLY A 421 19.29 -15.17 4.84
N GLN A 422 18.00 -15.53 4.90
CA GLN A 422 17.08 -15.51 3.75
C GLN A 422 16.19 -14.26 3.68
N SER A 423 16.25 -13.40 4.70
CA SER A 423 15.47 -12.16 4.73
C SER A 423 15.82 -11.24 3.56
N LYS A 424 14.79 -10.61 2.99
CA LYS A 424 14.95 -9.59 1.94
C LYS A 424 14.89 -8.20 2.54
N GLY A 425 15.67 -7.30 1.95
CA GLY A 425 15.61 -5.88 2.28
C GLY A 425 14.45 -5.19 1.57
N LEU A 426 14.48 -3.87 1.60
CA LEU A 426 13.54 -3.03 0.86
C LEU A 426 13.76 -3.19 -0.66
N GLY A 427 12.65 -3.23 -1.41
CA GLY A 427 12.71 -3.44 -2.85
C GLY A 427 13.35 -4.77 -3.25
N SER A 428 14.47 -4.70 -3.99
CA SER A 428 15.29 -5.85 -4.38
C SER A 428 16.58 -5.97 -3.56
N ASP A 429 16.75 -5.14 -2.54
CA ASP A 429 18.01 -5.01 -1.83
C ASP A 429 18.20 -6.13 -0.81
N LYS A 430 19.45 -6.32 -0.37
CA LYS A 430 19.79 -7.24 0.70
C LYS A 430 19.22 -6.69 2.03
N TYR A 431 18.76 -7.57 2.91
CA TYR A 431 18.31 -7.16 4.24
C TYR A 431 19.44 -6.45 4.99
N TYR A 432 19.10 -5.34 5.66
CA TYR A 432 20.10 -4.44 6.24
C TYR A 432 21.00 -5.18 7.23
N GLY A 433 20.45 -6.08 8.06
CA GLY A 433 21.22 -6.88 9.02
C GLY A 433 22.29 -7.78 8.42
N TYR A 434 22.38 -7.89 7.08
CA TYR A 434 23.41 -8.66 6.38
C TYR A 434 24.46 -7.80 5.66
N LEU A 435 24.40 -6.48 5.78
CA LEU A 435 25.29 -5.55 5.06
C LEU A 435 26.63 -5.34 5.77
N GLY A 436 26.76 -5.74 7.04
CA GLY A 436 27.99 -5.56 7.82
C GLY A 436 27.94 -4.25 8.62
N ASP A 437 28.73 -3.25 8.22
CA ASP A 437 28.87 -1.97 8.92
C ASP A 437 27.61 -1.07 8.81
N ILE A 438 26.56 -1.40 9.58
CA ILE A 438 25.29 -0.68 9.54
C ILE A 438 25.44 0.73 10.12
N GLU A 439 26.27 0.90 11.13
CA GLU A 439 26.55 2.20 11.75
C GLU A 439 27.14 3.17 10.72
N GLY A 440 28.16 2.73 9.96
CA GLY A 440 28.72 3.49 8.85
C GLY A 440 27.71 3.76 7.73
N VAL A 441 26.83 2.81 7.41
CA VAL A 441 25.73 3.01 6.44
C VAL A 441 24.77 4.10 6.91
N VAL A 442 24.37 4.10 8.18
CA VAL A 442 23.47 5.11 8.76
C VAL A 442 24.14 6.49 8.75
N ALA A 443 25.41 6.59 9.16
CA ALA A 443 26.17 7.83 9.12
C ALA A 443 26.27 8.41 7.69
N ASN A 444 26.55 7.55 6.71
CA ASN A 444 26.61 7.94 5.30
C ASN A 444 25.24 8.37 4.76
N ASN A 445 24.18 7.66 5.13
CA ASN A 445 22.81 8.03 4.73
C ASN A 445 22.44 9.40 5.30
N LEU A 446 22.66 9.64 6.60
CA LEU A 446 22.46 10.95 7.23
C LEU A 446 23.25 12.06 6.52
N SER A 447 24.54 11.84 6.28
CA SER A 447 25.39 12.81 5.57
C SER A 447 24.92 13.07 4.14
N SER A 448 24.36 12.07 3.44
CA SER A 448 23.83 12.24 2.07
C SER A 448 22.58 13.12 1.99
N PHE A 449 21.96 13.41 3.14
CA PHE A 449 20.85 14.36 3.29
C PHE A 449 21.29 15.67 3.99
N GLY A 450 22.60 15.90 4.14
CA GLY A 450 23.14 17.11 4.76
C GLY A 450 23.17 17.07 6.29
N PHE A 451 22.85 15.94 6.92
CA PHE A 451 22.84 15.81 8.37
C PHE A 451 24.15 15.19 8.88
N SER A 452 25.22 15.98 8.89
CA SER A 452 26.46 15.53 9.55
C SER A 452 26.22 15.34 11.06
N ILE A 453 26.78 14.28 11.63
CA ILE A 453 26.50 13.86 13.02
C ILE A 453 26.80 14.98 14.01
N LYS A 454 28.00 15.57 13.91
CA LYS A 454 28.47 16.62 14.83
C LYS A 454 27.70 17.92 14.69
N GLU A 455 27.44 18.39 13.47
CA GLU A 455 26.80 19.71 13.26
C GLU A 455 25.29 19.69 13.55
N ASN A 456 24.70 18.50 13.62
CA ASN A 456 23.27 18.32 13.88
C ASN A 456 22.98 17.70 15.25
N ASN A 457 23.97 17.63 16.15
CA ASN A 457 23.84 17.10 17.50
C ASN A 457 23.25 15.67 17.53
N ILE A 458 23.69 14.82 16.60
CA ILE A 458 23.27 13.43 16.49
C ILE A 458 24.30 12.55 17.21
N SER A 459 23.86 11.49 17.88
CA SER A 459 24.75 10.46 18.45
C SER A 459 24.28 9.08 18.02
N LEU A 460 25.21 8.27 17.48
CA LEU A 460 24.96 6.85 17.18
C LEU A 460 25.41 6.02 18.38
N ILE A 461 24.50 5.26 18.98
CA ILE A 461 24.77 4.53 20.23
C ILE A 461 24.55 3.04 19.96
N LYS A 462 25.67 2.32 19.85
CA LYS A 462 25.69 0.93 19.43
C LYS A 462 25.60 -0.05 20.60
N GLY A 463 24.58 -0.89 20.56
CA GLY A 463 24.42 -2.06 21.44
C GLY A 463 22.95 -2.38 21.70
N LEU A 464 22.71 -3.40 22.50
CA LEU A 464 21.37 -3.72 22.97
C LEU A 464 20.83 -2.58 23.85
N PHE A 465 19.51 -2.38 23.86
CA PHE A 465 18.90 -1.29 24.60
C PHE A 465 19.17 -1.43 26.09
N GLU A 466 19.07 -2.64 26.64
CA GLU A 466 19.34 -2.97 28.04
C GLU A 466 20.78 -2.62 28.44
N ASP A 467 21.73 -2.72 27.53
CA ASP A 467 23.13 -2.43 27.84
C ASP A 467 23.42 -0.93 27.75
N THR A 468 22.85 -0.25 26.76
CA THR A 468 23.33 1.08 26.33
C THR A 468 22.40 2.24 26.67
N MET A 469 21.08 2.01 26.75
CA MET A 469 20.12 3.09 26.97
C MET A 469 20.25 3.62 28.39
N ARG A 470 20.80 4.82 28.53
CA ARG A 470 21.00 5.53 29.80
C ARG A 470 20.50 6.95 29.60
N ILE A 471 19.32 7.23 30.13
CA ILE A 471 18.66 8.53 29.93
C ILE A 471 18.94 9.40 31.15
N ASP A 472 19.52 10.57 30.91
CA ASP A 472 19.71 11.60 31.94
C ASP A 472 19.08 12.91 31.46
N GLY A 473 18.24 13.57 32.25
CA GLY A 473 17.56 14.80 31.83
C GLY A 473 16.36 14.60 30.89
N PRO A 474 15.80 15.70 30.33
CA PRO A 474 14.49 15.71 29.69
C PRO A 474 14.49 15.14 28.26
N VAL A 475 13.44 14.39 27.93
CA VAL A 475 13.15 13.87 26.59
C VAL A 475 11.85 14.50 26.09
N ALA A 476 11.88 15.08 24.90
CA ALA A 476 10.70 15.72 24.31
C ALA A 476 9.94 14.80 23.35
N LEU A 477 10.67 13.89 22.69
CA LEU A 477 10.13 12.88 21.78
C LEU A 477 10.98 11.62 21.84
N ALA A 478 10.33 10.46 21.89
CA ALA A 478 10.97 9.17 21.66
C ALA A 478 10.23 8.38 20.59
N HIS A 479 10.94 7.96 19.55
CA HIS A 479 10.44 7.05 18.51
C HIS A 479 10.97 5.65 18.80
N ILE A 480 10.09 4.72 19.14
CA ILE A 480 10.40 3.35 19.57
C ILE A 480 10.03 2.38 18.45
N ASP A 481 11.03 1.80 17.79
CA ASP A 481 10.94 0.89 16.64
C ASP A 481 11.76 -0.39 16.89
N GLY A 482 11.56 -0.99 18.08
CA GLY A 482 12.31 -2.14 18.57
C GLY A 482 11.68 -3.52 18.30
N ASP A 483 10.60 -3.58 17.51
CA ASP A 483 9.73 -4.72 17.16
C ASP A 483 9.15 -5.54 18.34
N TRP A 484 10.02 -6.08 19.21
CA TRP A 484 9.75 -7.09 20.24
C TRP A 484 9.28 -6.53 21.58
N TYR A 485 8.58 -7.38 22.35
CA TYR A 485 8.08 -7.05 23.68
C TYR A 485 9.18 -6.54 24.61
N ASP A 486 10.26 -7.33 24.79
CA ASP A 486 11.35 -6.98 25.72
C ASP A 486 12.05 -5.67 25.32
N SER A 487 12.32 -5.49 24.02
CA SER A 487 12.89 -4.26 23.46
C SER A 487 12.03 -3.04 23.79
N VAL A 488 10.72 -3.14 23.56
CA VAL A 488 9.76 -2.06 23.80
C VAL A 488 9.60 -1.79 25.29
N GLN A 489 9.56 -2.83 26.12
CA GLN A 489 9.48 -2.70 27.56
C GLN A 489 10.70 -1.97 28.13
N VAL A 490 11.92 -2.36 27.73
CA VAL A 490 13.16 -1.67 28.16
C VAL A 490 13.13 -0.19 27.77
N CYS A 491 12.65 0.13 26.57
CA CYS A 491 12.48 1.52 26.13
C CYS A 491 11.48 2.28 27.01
N ILE A 492 10.33 1.69 27.31
CA ILE A 492 9.31 2.28 28.18
C ILE A 492 9.90 2.57 29.57
N GLU A 493 10.50 1.57 30.20
CA GLU A 493 11.04 1.67 31.56
C GLU A 493 12.09 2.79 31.69
N ARG A 494 12.92 2.97 30.66
CA ARG A 494 14.04 3.92 30.70
C ARG A 494 13.69 5.30 30.21
N ILE A 495 12.76 5.42 29.27
CA ILE A 495 12.48 6.71 28.61
C ILE A 495 11.26 7.37 29.23
N ALA A 496 10.19 6.63 29.56
CA ALA A 496 8.94 7.21 30.03
C ALA A 496 9.11 8.17 31.23
N PRO A 497 9.95 7.86 32.26
CA PRO A 497 10.16 8.78 33.38
C PRO A 497 10.67 10.17 32.96
N HIS A 498 11.41 10.24 31.85
CA HIS A 498 12.11 11.42 31.36
C HIS A 498 11.32 12.22 30.31
N ILE A 499 10.21 11.69 29.81
CA ILE A 499 9.36 12.42 28.85
C ILE A 499 8.81 13.68 29.51
N VAL A 500 9.01 14.86 28.94
CA VAL A 500 8.48 16.10 29.52
C VAL A 500 6.95 16.16 29.40
N PRO A 501 6.25 16.91 30.27
CA PRO A 501 4.81 17.16 30.09
C PRO A 501 4.51 17.72 28.69
N GLY A 502 3.54 17.11 27.99
CA GLY A 502 3.22 17.40 26.60
C GLY A 502 4.10 16.70 25.56
N GLY A 503 5.21 16.08 25.97
CA GLY A 503 6.10 15.28 25.13
C GLY A 503 5.50 13.93 24.74
N TYR A 504 6.16 13.24 23.81
CA TYR A 504 5.58 12.08 23.12
C TYR A 504 6.49 10.85 23.15
N MET A 505 5.88 9.67 23.24
CA MET A 505 6.45 8.39 22.85
C MET A 505 5.66 7.82 21.66
N VAL A 506 6.35 7.53 20.57
CA VAL A 506 5.76 6.99 19.33
C VAL A 506 6.23 5.55 19.18
N PHE A 507 5.30 4.60 19.31
CA PHE A 507 5.57 3.16 19.17
C PHE A 507 5.27 2.73 17.74
N ASP A 508 6.31 2.46 16.96
CA ASP A 508 6.19 2.27 15.52
C ASP A 508 5.42 1.00 15.15
N ASP A 509 5.62 -0.06 15.94
CA ASP A 509 5.11 -1.40 15.66
C ASP A 509 3.92 -1.83 16.50
N TYR A 510 3.27 -0.85 17.14
CA TYR A 510 2.06 -1.10 17.95
C TYR A 510 0.98 -1.86 17.17
N SER A 511 0.86 -1.64 15.85
CA SER A 511 -0.04 -2.44 14.99
C SER A 511 0.63 -3.43 14.05
N SER A 512 1.94 -3.65 14.20
CA SER A 512 2.69 -4.64 13.44
C SER A 512 2.88 -5.93 14.23
N TYR A 513 3.30 -5.83 15.50
CA TYR A 513 3.66 -6.99 16.32
C TYR A 513 2.89 -7.03 17.64
N SER A 514 2.43 -8.23 17.98
CA SER A 514 1.65 -8.48 19.20
C SER A 514 2.43 -8.17 20.47
N GLY A 515 3.74 -8.44 20.50
CA GLY A 515 4.63 -8.12 21.62
C GLY A 515 4.72 -6.61 21.88
N CYS A 516 5.03 -5.81 20.86
CA CYS A 516 5.02 -4.34 20.97
C CYS A 516 3.69 -3.82 21.53
N ARG A 517 2.56 -4.27 20.96
CA ARG A 517 1.23 -3.87 21.45
C ARG A 517 1.04 -4.22 22.93
N LYS A 518 1.38 -5.45 23.31
CA LYS A 518 1.21 -5.97 24.67
C LYS A 518 2.01 -5.14 25.69
N ALA A 519 3.27 -4.83 25.40
CA ALA A 519 4.11 -4.00 26.27
C ALA A 519 3.50 -2.60 26.48
N VAL A 520 3.05 -1.97 25.39
CA VAL A 520 2.43 -0.63 25.44
C VAL A 520 1.11 -0.66 26.21
N ASP A 521 0.24 -1.63 25.94
CA ASP A 521 -1.08 -1.73 26.59
C ASP A 521 -0.94 -1.97 28.09
N GLN A 522 -0.01 -2.84 28.51
CA GLN A 522 0.27 -3.10 29.92
C GLN A 522 0.80 -1.85 30.63
N TRP A 523 1.74 -1.13 30.01
CA TRP A 523 2.26 0.11 30.56
C TRP A 523 1.18 1.19 30.70
N LEU A 524 0.36 1.40 29.66
CA LEU A 524 -0.73 2.38 29.69
C LEU A 524 -1.81 2.03 30.71
N ALA A 525 -2.10 0.74 30.91
CA ALA A 525 -3.03 0.30 31.96
C ALA A 525 -2.50 0.60 33.38
N ALA A 526 -1.17 0.63 33.55
CA ALA A 526 -0.50 0.90 34.82
C ALA A 526 -0.14 2.39 35.04
N SER A 527 -0.26 3.25 34.02
CA SER A 527 0.18 4.64 34.07
C SER A 527 -0.96 5.63 33.86
N ALA A 528 -1.20 6.50 34.85
CA ALA A 528 -2.17 7.59 34.74
C ALA A 528 -1.63 8.84 34.04
N ASP A 529 -0.30 8.96 33.92
CA ASP A 529 0.38 10.16 33.40
C ASP A 529 0.45 10.21 31.88
N PHE A 530 0.09 9.12 31.20
CA PHE A 530 0.25 8.96 29.76
C PHE A 530 -1.07 8.60 29.09
N LYS A 531 -1.28 9.14 27.90
CA LYS A 531 -2.49 8.91 27.12
C LYS A 531 -2.18 8.63 25.66
N LEU A 532 -2.81 7.60 25.10
CA LEU A 532 -2.84 7.38 23.67
C LEU A 532 -3.60 8.51 22.97
N VAL A 533 -2.93 9.24 22.08
CA VAL A 533 -3.49 10.43 21.40
C VAL A 533 -3.64 10.26 19.89
N ALA A 534 -2.91 9.32 19.29
CA ALA A 534 -3.12 8.91 17.91
C ALA A 534 -2.80 7.43 17.72
N GLN A 535 -3.59 6.75 16.92
CA GLN A 535 -3.35 5.37 16.53
C GLN A 535 -3.66 5.20 15.04
N LYS A 536 -2.67 4.75 14.28
CA LYS A 536 -2.85 4.20 12.92
C LYS A 536 -2.09 2.87 12.85
N ARG A 537 -0.95 2.85 12.16
CA ARG A 537 0.00 1.73 12.24
C ARG A 537 0.93 1.86 13.45
N SER A 538 1.42 3.06 13.70
CA SER A 538 2.10 3.43 14.94
C SER A 538 1.08 3.95 15.96
N ALA A 539 1.46 3.95 17.24
CA ALA A 539 0.73 4.60 18.32
C ALA A 539 1.55 5.78 18.87
N ALA A 540 0.94 6.95 18.96
CA ALA A 540 1.52 8.09 19.67
C ALA A 540 0.87 8.22 21.05
N VAL A 541 1.70 8.16 22.07
CA VAL A 541 1.34 8.35 23.47
C VAL A 541 1.94 9.67 23.95
N GLN A 542 1.12 10.52 24.56
CA GLN A 542 1.54 11.80 25.09
C GLN A 542 1.58 11.76 26.62
N ARG A 543 2.61 12.36 27.22
CA ARG A 543 2.60 12.64 28.67
C ARG A 543 1.65 13.80 28.93
N LEU A 544 0.68 13.58 29.82
CA LEU A 544 -0.29 14.59 30.17
C LEU A 544 0.40 15.81 30.81
N PRO A 545 -0.08 17.04 30.54
CA PRO A 545 0.36 18.21 31.28
C PRO A 545 0.08 18.00 32.77
N LEU A 546 0.98 18.47 33.64
CA LEU A 546 0.69 18.54 35.07
C LEU A 546 -0.59 19.38 35.24
N SER A 547 -1.62 18.80 35.89
CA SER A 547 -2.80 19.56 36.25
C SER A 547 -2.36 20.73 37.13
N ARG A 548 -2.63 21.97 36.68
CA ARG A 548 -2.49 23.15 37.52
C ARG A 548 -3.49 23.01 38.67
N ASN A 549 -3.01 22.61 39.84
CA ASN A 549 -3.69 22.89 41.10
C ASN A 549 -3.57 24.37 41.44
#